data_AF-A0A7I7T7E7-F1
#
_entry.id   AF-A0A7I7T7E7-F1
#
_cell.length_a   1.000
_cell.length_b   1.000
_cell.length_c   1.000
_cell.angle_alpha   90.00
_cell.angle_beta   90.00
_cell.angle_gamma   90.00
#
_symmetry.space_group_name_H-M   'P 1'
#
loop_
_entity.id
_entity.type
_entity.pdbx_description
1 polymer ?
#
loop_
_entity_poly.entity_id
_entity_poly.type
_entity_poly.pdbx_seq_one_letter_code
_entity_poly.pdbx_strand_id
1 'polypeptide(L)'
;MPIGTQIPHRPPYGASTVAWRGPDVRERWLGALPEDVRERYREAITNANQRGYAVGLHILPDLRLQELALVVRSAEVRSTRLSQLAQALTDELIHQEEWFPVSLAPKETYTVSHIHSPILGPDSRISLMLSLVPSAEPMSGADVTRAGEQLAAVTRRLSVALSTTCNSWVPGAEYLSDT
;
A
#
# COMPACT_ATOMS: atom_id res chain seq x y z
N MET A 1 -5.65 9.78 8.81
CA MET A 1 -4.35 10.38 8.42
C MET A 1 -4.61 11.79 7.87
N PRO A 2 -3.84 12.82 8.27
CA PRO A 2 -3.96 14.16 7.70
C PRO A 2 -3.64 14.17 6.20
N ILE A 3 -4.27 15.09 5.45
CA ILE A 3 -3.94 15.35 4.05
C ILE A 3 -2.47 15.80 3.95
N GLY A 4 -1.76 15.33 2.93
CA GLY A 4 -0.34 15.63 2.72
C GLY A 4 0.62 14.71 3.48
N THR A 5 0.11 13.71 4.23
CA THR A 5 0.97 12.69 4.85
C THR A 5 1.74 11.91 3.78
N GLN A 6 3.07 11.92 3.86
CA GLN A 6 3.95 11.12 3.01
C GLN A 6 4.29 9.79 3.68
N ILE A 7 4.20 8.70 2.91
CA ILE A 7 4.53 7.35 3.38
C ILE A 7 5.81 6.89 2.66
N PRO A 8 6.81 6.35 3.39
CA PRO A 8 8.01 5.83 2.75
C PRO A 8 7.72 4.70 1.76
N HIS A 9 8.49 4.63 0.68
CA HIS A 9 8.41 3.52 -0.29
C HIS A 9 9.36 2.36 0.03
N ARG A 10 10.04 2.39 1.19
CA ARG A 10 10.99 1.36 1.65
C ARG A 10 10.33 0.42 2.66
N PRO A 11 10.78 -0.84 2.79
CA PRO A 11 10.20 -1.78 3.76
C PRO A 11 10.17 -1.26 5.21
N PRO A 12 9.18 -1.68 6.02
CA PRO A 12 8.00 -2.49 5.63
C PRO A 12 6.93 -1.68 4.87
N TYR A 13 7.12 -0.37 4.76
CA TYR A 13 6.21 0.52 4.04
C TYR A 13 6.28 0.31 2.52
N GLY A 14 5.19 0.64 1.85
CA GLY A 14 5.11 0.51 0.40
C GLY A 14 4.93 -0.93 -0.10
N ALA A 15 4.79 -1.93 0.76
CA ALA A 15 4.50 -3.32 0.37
C ALA A 15 3.24 -3.41 -0.53
N SER A 16 2.19 -2.65 -0.19
CA SER A 16 1.01 -2.51 -1.04
C SER A 16 1.35 -1.86 -2.39
N THR A 17 2.14 -0.79 -2.42
CA THR A 17 2.50 -0.12 -3.68
C THR A 17 3.39 -0.96 -4.59
N VAL A 18 4.33 -1.75 -4.04
CA VAL A 18 5.31 -2.52 -4.82
C VAL A 18 4.68 -3.71 -5.53
N ALA A 19 3.53 -4.20 -5.06
CA ALA A 19 2.73 -5.24 -5.73
C ALA A 19 2.42 -4.90 -7.19
N TRP A 20 2.24 -3.62 -7.54
CA TRP A 20 1.98 -3.18 -8.92
C TRP A 20 3.15 -2.45 -9.57
N ARG A 21 4.37 -2.62 -9.06
CA ARG A 21 5.59 -2.10 -9.71
C ARG A 21 6.26 -3.17 -10.54
N GLY A 22 7.05 -2.72 -11.53
CA GLY A 22 7.85 -3.61 -12.38
C GLY A 22 8.90 -4.41 -11.60
N PRO A 23 9.41 -5.50 -12.20
CA PRO A 23 10.24 -6.49 -11.53
C PRO A 23 11.47 -5.87 -10.85
N ASP A 24 12.19 -4.95 -11.50
CA ASP A 24 13.40 -4.35 -10.93
C ASP A 24 13.12 -3.55 -9.65
N VAL A 25 11.99 -2.84 -9.59
CA VAL A 25 11.60 -2.07 -8.40
C VAL A 25 11.22 -3.03 -7.27
N ARG A 26 10.55 -4.13 -7.61
CA ARG A 26 10.15 -5.18 -6.67
C ARG A 26 11.37 -5.87 -6.07
N GLU A 27 12.34 -6.30 -6.90
CA GLU A 27 13.56 -6.94 -6.41
C GLU A 27 14.41 -6.01 -5.55
N ARG A 28 14.53 -4.73 -5.93
CA ARG A 28 15.23 -3.75 -5.07
C ARG A 28 14.54 -3.56 -3.73
N TRP A 29 13.20 -3.53 -3.70
CA TRP A 29 12.45 -3.41 -2.46
C TRP A 29 12.61 -4.67 -1.57
N LEU A 30 12.52 -5.86 -2.17
CA LEU A 30 12.74 -7.14 -1.48
C LEU A 30 14.17 -7.27 -0.97
N GLY A 31 15.17 -6.81 -1.73
CA GLY A 31 16.57 -6.82 -1.31
C GLY A 31 16.87 -5.95 -0.07
N ALA A 32 16.01 -4.99 0.25
CA ALA A 32 16.11 -4.17 1.45
C ALA A 32 15.49 -4.83 2.70
N LEU A 33 14.80 -5.97 2.56
CA LEU A 33 14.33 -6.77 3.69
C LEU A 33 15.42 -7.72 4.21
N PRO A 34 15.36 -8.13 5.50
CA PRO A 34 16.08 -9.28 6.03
C PRO A 34 15.80 -10.55 5.22
N GLU A 35 16.82 -11.39 5.02
CA GLU A 35 16.77 -12.54 4.11
C GLU A 35 15.69 -13.57 4.48
N ASP A 36 15.49 -13.79 5.78
CA ASP A 36 14.54 -14.75 6.36
C ASP A 36 13.07 -14.42 6.04
N VAL A 37 12.72 -13.15 5.82
CA VAL A 37 11.34 -12.74 5.51
C VAL A 37 11.09 -12.46 4.02
N ARG A 38 12.13 -12.43 3.19
CA ARG A 38 12.02 -12.02 1.77
C ARG A 38 11.02 -12.86 0.99
N GLU A 39 11.06 -14.18 1.16
CA GLU A 39 10.20 -15.07 0.39
C GLU A 39 8.73 -14.92 0.78
N ARG A 40 8.44 -14.78 2.07
CA ARG A 40 7.09 -14.46 2.57
C ARG A 40 6.55 -13.18 1.96
N TYR A 41 7.35 -12.11 1.92
CA TYR A 41 6.95 -10.86 1.30
C TYR A 41 6.80 -10.98 -0.22
N ARG A 42 7.67 -11.74 -0.90
CA ARG A 42 7.57 -12.03 -2.33
C ARG A 42 6.24 -12.71 -2.67
N GLU A 43 5.86 -13.71 -1.88
CA GLU A 43 4.57 -14.40 -2.02
C GLU A 43 3.39 -13.45 -1.77
N ALA A 44 3.40 -12.71 -0.67
CA ALA A 44 2.34 -11.78 -0.33
C ALA A 44 2.15 -10.66 -1.38
N ILE A 45 3.25 -10.12 -1.92
CA ILE A 45 3.24 -9.11 -2.99
C ILE A 45 2.65 -9.70 -4.27
N THR A 46 3.01 -10.94 -4.61
CA THR A 46 2.50 -11.65 -5.78
C THR A 46 0.99 -11.91 -5.63
N ASN A 47 0.56 -12.42 -4.48
CA ASN A 47 -0.85 -12.69 -4.20
C ASN A 47 -1.67 -11.40 -4.21
N ALA A 48 -1.16 -10.31 -3.62
CA ALA A 48 -1.82 -9.01 -3.63
C ALA A 48 -2.02 -8.47 -5.05
N ASN A 49 -1.00 -8.61 -5.90
CA ASN A 49 -1.10 -8.23 -7.31
C ASN A 49 -2.16 -9.06 -8.05
N GLN A 50 -2.14 -10.39 -7.88
CA GLN A 50 -3.06 -11.31 -8.53
C GLN A 50 -4.53 -11.09 -8.12
N ARG A 51 -4.81 -10.92 -6.83
CA ARG A 51 -6.17 -10.69 -6.32
C ARG A 51 -6.66 -9.24 -6.52
N GLY A 52 -5.76 -8.33 -6.87
CA GLY A 52 -6.08 -6.92 -7.13
C GLY A 52 -6.25 -6.05 -5.88
N TYR A 53 -5.91 -6.55 -4.71
CA TYR A 53 -5.90 -5.79 -3.46
C TYR A 53 -4.84 -6.28 -2.48
N ALA A 54 -4.38 -5.38 -1.63
CA ALA A 54 -3.44 -5.60 -0.55
C ALA A 54 -4.15 -5.40 0.80
N VAL A 55 -3.78 -6.19 1.81
CA VAL A 55 -4.33 -6.06 3.17
C VAL A 55 -3.16 -5.78 4.10
N GLY A 56 -3.32 -4.80 4.98
CA GLY A 56 -2.42 -4.59 6.11
C GLY A 56 -3.18 -4.82 7.41
N LEU A 57 -2.63 -5.66 8.29
CA LEU A 57 -3.22 -5.91 9.61
C LEU A 57 -2.65 -4.95 10.65
N HIS A 58 -3.46 -4.64 11.64
CA HIS A 58 -3.05 -3.86 12.79
C HIS A 58 -2.30 -4.77 13.76
N ILE A 59 -0.99 -4.56 13.92
CA ILE A 59 -0.18 -5.37 14.86
C ILE A 59 0.28 -4.57 16.08
N LEU A 60 0.15 -3.23 16.07
CA LEU A 60 0.57 -2.39 17.20
C LEU A 60 -0.42 -1.25 17.42
N PRO A 61 -0.75 -0.91 18.69
CA PRO A 61 -1.71 0.15 19.00
C PRO A 61 -1.29 1.48 18.34
N ASP A 62 -2.29 2.25 17.91
CA ASP A 62 -2.22 3.51 17.12
C ASP A 62 -1.10 4.50 17.49
N LEU A 63 -0.61 4.44 18.74
CA LEU A 63 0.47 5.25 19.26
C LEU A 63 1.79 5.11 18.48
N ARG A 64 2.20 3.90 18.09
CA ARG A 64 3.53 3.67 17.48
C ARG A 64 3.65 4.17 16.05
N LEU A 65 2.55 4.19 15.30
CA LEU A 65 2.50 4.72 13.94
C LEU A 65 2.56 6.25 13.93
N GLN A 66 1.95 6.90 14.92
CA GLN A 66 2.03 8.35 15.13
C GLN A 66 3.44 8.79 15.56
N GLU A 67 4.08 8.04 16.46
CA GLU A 67 5.47 8.25 16.85
C GLU A 67 6.41 8.13 15.64
N LEU A 68 6.22 7.13 14.78
CA LEU A 68 7.03 6.99 13.58
C LEU A 68 6.76 8.10 12.55
N ALA A 69 5.51 8.55 12.39
CA ALA A 69 5.20 9.69 11.53
C ALA A 69 5.82 11.00 12.05
N LEU A 70 5.98 11.16 13.36
CA LEU A 70 6.74 12.27 13.97
C LEU A 70 8.25 12.13 13.73
N VAL A 71 8.79 10.91 13.75
CA VAL A 71 10.19 10.60 13.43
C VAL A 71 10.51 10.86 11.95
N VAL A 72 9.62 10.50 11.02
CA VAL A 72 9.81 10.74 9.57
C VAL A 72 9.65 12.23 9.22
N ARG A 73 8.75 12.95 9.90
CA ARG A 73 8.57 14.41 9.72
C ARG A 73 9.75 15.23 10.24
N SER A 74 10.47 14.71 11.24
CA SER A 74 11.73 15.32 11.67
C SER A 74 12.85 14.90 10.73
N ALA A 75 12.88 15.49 9.53
CA ALA A 75 14.03 15.42 8.62
C ALA A 75 15.29 16.17 9.17
N GLU A 76 15.40 16.33 10.49
CA GLU A 76 16.55 16.88 11.21
C GLU A 76 16.85 16.07 12.48
N VAL A 77 17.14 14.77 12.33
CA VAL A 77 17.56 13.96 13.48
C VAL A 77 19.08 13.85 13.47
N ARG A 78 19.72 14.83 14.12
CA ARG A 78 21.15 14.79 14.51
C ARG A 78 21.42 13.81 15.68
N SER A 79 20.46 12.96 16.05
CA SER A 79 20.52 12.06 17.21
C SER A 79 20.53 10.60 16.79
N THR A 80 21.69 9.96 16.95
CA THR A 80 21.90 8.52 16.71
C THR A 80 20.88 7.62 17.42
N ARG A 81 20.40 8.05 18.61
CA ARG A 81 19.43 7.29 19.41
C ARG A 81 18.05 7.22 18.77
N LEU A 82 17.60 8.28 18.10
CA LEU A 82 16.29 8.28 17.46
C LEU A 82 16.30 7.42 16.18
N SER A 83 17.42 7.46 15.44
CA SER A 83 17.64 6.57 14.29
C SER A 83 17.66 5.10 14.70
N GLN A 84 18.31 4.78 15.84
CA GLN A 84 18.31 3.42 16.40
C GLN A 84 16.91 2.96 16.81
N LEU A 85 16.10 3.82 17.45
CA LEU A 85 14.73 3.48 17.82
C LEU A 85 13.86 3.24 16.57
N ALA A 86 13.99 4.10 15.56
CA ALA A 86 13.27 3.95 14.29
C ALA A 86 13.65 2.64 13.58
N GLN A 87 14.93 2.26 13.63
CA GLN A 87 15.41 1.01 13.07
C GLN A 87 14.87 -0.19 13.86
N ALA A 88 14.95 -0.18 15.20
CA ALA A 88 14.43 -1.26 16.03
C ALA A 88 12.92 -1.50 15.84
N LEU A 89 12.13 -0.43 15.71
CA LEU A 89 10.70 -0.51 15.41
C LEU A 89 10.43 -1.02 13.98
N THR A 90 11.26 -0.60 13.02
CA THR A 90 11.20 -1.08 11.64
C THR A 90 11.47 -2.59 11.59
N ASP A 91 12.50 -3.04 12.31
CA ASP A 91 12.86 -4.45 12.41
C ASP A 91 11.73 -5.24 13.10
N GLU A 92 11.19 -4.76 14.22
CA GLU A 92 10.05 -5.40 14.89
C GLU A 92 8.85 -5.58 13.94
N LEU A 93 8.47 -4.54 13.20
CA LEU A 93 7.36 -4.59 12.23
C LEU A 93 7.63 -5.55 11.07
N ILE A 94 8.88 -5.63 10.58
CA ILE A 94 9.25 -6.50 9.47
C ILE A 94 9.13 -7.97 9.85
N HIS A 95 9.55 -8.33 11.06
CA HIS A 95 9.55 -9.71 11.54
C HIS A 95 8.18 -10.17 12.03
N GLN A 96 7.24 -9.25 12.31
CA GLN A 96 5.86 -9.62 12.60
C GLN A 96 5.16 -10.12 11.33
N GLU A 97 4.90 -11.44 11.31
CA GLU A 97 4.33 -12.18 10.17
C GLU A 97 3.02 -11.61 9.63
N GLU A 98 2.22 -11.02 10.51
CA GLU A 98 0.85 -10.64 10.20
C GLU A 98 0.72 -9.27 9.51
N TRP A 99 1.81 -8.50 9.33
CA TRP A 99 1.72 -7.12 8.82
C TRP A 99 1.17 -7.06 7.40
N PHE A 100 1.60 -8.01 6.58
CA PHE A 100 1.23 -8.11 5.18
C PHE A 100 0.96 -9.58 4.84
N PRO A 101 -0.26 -10.08 5.13
CA PRO A 101 -0.56 -11.50 5.06
C PRO A 101 -0.58 -12.01 3.62
N VAL A 102 0.00 -13.19 3.43
CA VAL A 102 -0.02 -13.96 2.17
C VAL A 102 -1.45 -14.35 1.79
N SER A 103 -2.24 -14.77 2.78
CA SER A 103 -3.63 -15.19 2.65
C SER A 103 -4.40 -14.91 3.95
N LEU A 104 -5.73 -14.99 3.89
CA LEU A 104 -6.60 -14.83 5.04
C LEU A 104 -7.47 -16.08 5.16
N ALA A 105 -7.43 -16.75 6.31
CA ALA A 105 -8.28 -17.88 6.57
C ALA A 105 -9.73 -17.38 6.74
N PRO A 106 -10.73 -17.93 6.01
CA PRO A 106 -12.08 -17.35 5.97
C PRO A 106 -12.78 -17.21 7.32
N LYS A 107 -12.46 -18.13 8.26
CA LYS A 107 -13.10 -18.21 9.59
C LYS A 107 -12.31 -17.55 10.71
N GLU A 108 -11.07 -17.13 10.45
CA GLU A 108 -10.27 -16.40 11.43
C GLU A 108 -10.68 -14.93 11.47
N THR A 109 -10.42 -14.28 12.60
CA THR A 109 -10.72 -12.87 12.82
C THR A 109 -9.45 -12.05 12.80
N TYR A 110 -9.47 -10.94 12.09
CA TYR A 110 -8.33 -10.06 11.90
C TYR A 110 -8.69 -8.63 12.29
N THR A 111 -7.78 -7.94 12.97
CA THR A 111 -7.87 -6.49 13.15
C THR A 111 -7.22 -5.85 11.93
N VAL A 112 -8.02 -5.35 11.00
CA VAL A 112 -7.52 -4.81 9.72
C VAL A 112 -7.16 -3.35 9.87
N SER A 113 -5.92 -2.98 9.57
CA SER A 113 -5.51 -1.58 9.52
C SER A 113 -6.02 -0.91 8.25
N HIS A 114 -5.87 -1.57 7.10
CA HIS A 114 -6.26 -1.01 5.82
C HIS A 114 -6.36 -2.09 4.73
N ILE A 115 -7.18 -1.80 3.72
CA ILE A 115 -7.25 -2.57 2.47
C ILE A 115 -6.98 -1.61 1.32
N HIS A 116 -6.00 -1.93 0.47
CA HIS A 116 -5.55 -1.08 -0.62
C HIS A 116 -5.82 -1.70 -1.98
N SER A 117 -6.20 -0.89 -2.96
CA SER A 117 -6.21 -1.30 -4.37
C SER A 117 -5.83 -0.12 -5.27
N PRO A 118 -5.03 -0.34 -6.32
CA PRO A 118 -4.54 0.75 -7.16
C PRO A 118 -5.58 1.14 -8.20
N ILE A 119 -5.58 2.43 -8.52
CA ILE A 119 -6.13 2.94 -9.77
C ILE A 119 -4.94 3.14 -10.71
N LEU A 120 -4.89 2.33 -11.76
CA LEU A 120 -3.81 2.34 -12.74
C LEU A 120 -4.09 3.35 -13.85
N GLY A 121 -3.02 4.00 -14.33
CA GLY A 121 -3.05 4.85 -15.51
C GLY A 121 -2.87 4.05 -16.81
N PRO A 122 -2.85 4.74 -17.97
CA PRO A 122 -2.71 4.12 -19.29
C PRO A 122 -1.44 3.27 -19.46
N ASP A 123 -0.37 3.65 -18.78
CA ASP A 123 0.94 2.98 -18.78
C ASP A 123 1.02 1.82 -17.77
N SER A 124 -0.12 1.41 -17.20
CA SER A 124 -0.23 0.39 -16.15
C SER A 124 0.54 0.73 -14.88
N ARG A 125 0.92 2.00 -14.68
CA ARG A 125 1.50 2.48 -13.41
C ARG A 125 0.40 2.96 -12.48
N ILE A 126 0.66 2.87 -11.18
CA ILE A 126 -0.22 3.42 -10.15
C ILE A 126 -0.34 4.94 -10.36
N SER A 127 -1.55 5.41 -10.67
CA SER A 127 -1.88 6.85 -10.65
C SER A 127 -2.38 7.26 -9.26
N LEU A 128 -3.21 6.42 -8.65
CA LEU A 128 -3.75 6.62 -7.30
C LEU A 128 -3.83 5.28 -6.56
N MET A 129 -3.84 5.31 -5.24
CA MET A 129 -4.13 4.15 -4.39
C MET A 129 -5.39 4.44 -3.58
N LEU A 130 -6.44 3.64 -3.73
CA LEU A 130 -7.64 3.76 -2.91
C LEU A 130 -7.52 2.86 -1.69
N SER A 131 -7.86 3.39 -0.53
CA SER A 131 -7.72 2.70 0.76
C SER A 131 -9.07 2.65 1.48
N LEU A 132 -9.49 1.45 1.88
CA LEU A 132 -10.51 1.27 2.90
C LEU A 132 -9.81 1.17 4.25
N VAL A 133 -10.32 1.91 5.24
CA VAL A 133 -9.87 1.85 6.63
C VAL A 133 -11.07 1.40 7.45
N PRO A 134 -11.18 0.09 7.76
CA PRO A 134 -12.25 -0.44 8.59
C PRO A 134 -12.22 0.16 10.01
N SER A 135 -13.31 -0.01 10.77
CA SER A 135 -13.30 0.27 12.20
C SER A 135 -12.31 -0.66 12.92
N ALA A 136 -11.99 -0.34 14.18
CA ALA A 136 -11.10 -1.18 15.00
C ALA A 136 -11.71 -2.54 15.39
N GLU A 137 -12.94 -2.83 14.97
CA GLU A 137 -13.60 -4.10 15.25
C GLU A 137 -12.99 -5.24 14.41
N PRO A 138 -12.69 -6.40 15.00
CA PRO A 138 -12.19 -7.54 14.25
C PRO A 138 -13.16 -7.98 13.14
N MET A 139 -12.61 -8.29 11.97
CA MET A 139 -13.35 -8.78 10.80
C MET A 139 -13.01 -10.24 10.52
N SER A 140 -13.98 -11.05 10.08
CA SER A 140 -13.66 -12.39 9.59
C SER A 140 -12.83 -12.31 8.29
N GLY A 141 -11.96 -13.28 8.04
CA GLY A 141 -11.20 -13.34 6.79
C GLY A 141 -12.09 -13.33 5.54
N ALA A 142 -13.30 -13.90 5.62
CA ALA A 142 -14.30 -13.82 4.57
C ALA A 142 -14.80 -12.38 4.34
N ASP A 143 -15.07 -11.62 5.41
CA ASP A 143 -15.51 -10.22 5.29
C ASP A 143 -14.40 -9.32 4.73
N VAL A 144 -13.15 -9.54 5.14
CA VAL A 144 -11.98 -8.82 4.60
C VAL A 144 -11.81 -9.12 3.11
N THR A 145 -11.94 -10.39 2.73
CA THR A 145 -11.86 -10.83 1.32
C THR A 145 -12.95 -10.15 0.48
N ARG A 146 -14.20 -10.17 0.95
CA ARG A 146 -15.33 -9.51 0.28
C ARG A 146 -15.09 -8.01 0.10
N ALA A 147 -14.61 -7.32 1.14
CA ALA A 147 -14.30 -5.90 1.07
C ALA A 147 -13.18 -5.60 0.06
N GLY A 148 -12.13 -6.44 0.05
CA GLY A 148 -11.02 -6.35 -0.90
C GLY A 148 -11.45 -6.55 -2.36
N GLU A 149 -12.29 -7.56 -2.63
CA GLU A 149 -12.83 -7.82 -3.96
C GLU A 149 -13.71 -6.67 -4.47
N GLN A 150 -14.57 -6.13 -3.60
CA GLN A 150 -15.40 -4.96 -3.93
C GLN A 150 -14.54 -3.74 -4.25
N LEU A 151 -13.52 -3.47 -3.43
CA LEU A 151 -12.57 -2.39 -3.67
C LEU A 151 -11.84 -2.57 -5.00
N ALA A 152 -11.29 -3.77 -5.26
CA ALA A 152 -10.58 -4.08 -6.50
C ALA A 152 -11.48 -3.94 -7.74
N ALA A 153 -12.76 -4.30 -7.64
CA ALA A 153 -13.72 -4.12 -8.73
C ALA A 153 -14.02 -2.63 -9.00
N VAL A 154 -14.05 -1.78 -7.97
CA VAL A 154 -14.22 -0.33 -8.12
C VAL A 154 -12.99 0.31 -8.75
N THR A 155 -11.80 0.04 -8.21
CA THR A 155 -10.56 0.66 -8.69
C THR A 155 -10.20 0.22 -10.12
N ARG A 156 -10.54 -1.02 -10.51
CA ARG A 156 -10.43 -1.48 -11.90
C ARG A 156 -11.30 -0.65 -12.84
N ARG A 157 -12.56 -0.38 -12.48
CA ARG A 157 -13.45 0.48 -13.28
C ARG A 157 -12.92 1.90 -13.39
N LEU A 158 -12.39 2.46 -12.30
CA LEU A 158 -11.76 3.78 -12.31
C LEU A 158 -10.48 3.81 -13.17
N SER A 159 -9.70 2.74 -13.20
CA SER A 159 -8.50 2.62 -14.03
C SER A 159 -8.84 2.68 -15.52
N VAL A 160 -9.91 1.98 -15.92
CA VAL A 160 -10.44 2.03 -17.29
C VAL A 160 -10.90 3.45 -17.63
N ALA A 161 -11.68 4.09 -16.75
CA ALA A 161 -12.19 5.44 -16.97
C ALA A 161 -11.05 6.46 -17.16
N LEU A 162 -10.02 6.43 -16.30
CA LEU A 162 -8.83 7.31 -16.44
C LEU A 162 -8.09 7.08 -17.77
N SER A 163 -8.03 5.83 -18.24
CA SER A 163 -7.37 5.51 -19.49
C SER A 163 -8.15 6.00 -20.71
N THR A 164 -9.49 5.97 -20.66
CA THR A 164 -10.35 6.47 -21.74
C THR A 164 -10.36 7.99 -21.83
N THR A 165 -10.37 8.70 -20.69
CA THR A 165 -10.42 10.18 -20.68
C THR A 165 -9.10 10.81 -21.17
N CYS A 166 -7.97 10.14 -20.92
CA CYS A 166 -6.66 10.62 -21.40
C CYS A 166 -6.54 10.52 -22.93
N ASN A 167 -7.17 9.50 -23.56
CA ASN A 167 -7.18 9.35 -25.02
C ASN A 167 -8.14 10.32 -25.73
N SER A 168 -9.15 10.86 -25.03
CA SER A 168 -10.12 11.81 -25.60
C SER A 168 -9.71 13.28 -25.43
N TRP A 169 -8.69 13.57 -24.63
CA TRP A 169 -8.23 14.93 -24.38
C TRP A 169 -7.11 15.31 -25.36
N VAL A 170 -7.44 16.11 -26.38
CA VAL A 170 -6.46 16.77 -27.24
C VAL A 170 -6.33 18.22 -26.77
N PRO A 171 -5.19 18.66 -26.22
CA PRO A 171 -5.00 20.07 -25.92
C PRO A 171 -4.94 20.87 -27.24
N GLY A 172 -5.86 21.81 -27.42
CA GLY A 172 -5.80 22.82 -28.50
C GLY A 172 -6.85 22.76 -29.61
N ALA A 173 -7.90 21.93 -29.51
CA ALA A 173 -8.93 21.84 -30.55
C ALA A 173 -10.05 22.92 -30.48
N GLU A 174 -10.04 23.82 -29.49
CA GLU A 174 -11.13 24.79 -29.25
C GLU A 174 -10.85 26.24 -29.69
N TYR A 175 -9.80 26.52 -30.47
CA TYR A 175 -9.50 27.90 -30.89
C TYR A 175 -9.19 28.05 -32.38
N LEU A 176 -9.99 27.49 -33.29
CA LEU A 176 -10.01 27.93 -34.69
C LEU A 176 -11.41 27.78 -35.31
N SER A 177 -12.35 28.62 -34.88
CA SER A 177 -13.52 28.98 -35.69
C SER A 177 -14.08 30.31 -35.19
N ASP A 178 -13.46 31.40 -35.62
CA ASP A 178 -14.11 32.68 -35.97
C ASP A 178 -13.03 33.71 -36.32
N THR A 179 -12.68 33.81 -37.61
CA THR A 179 -12.53 35.05 -38.40
C THR A 179 -12.10 34.73 -39.83
#